data_AF-A0A7V0NTK5-F1
#
_entry.id   AF-A0A7V0NTK5-F1
#
_cell.length_a   1.000
_cell.length_b   1.000
_cell.length_c   1.000
_cell.angle_alpha   90.00
_cell.angle_beta   90.00
_cell.angle_gamma   90.00
#
_symmetry.space_group_name_H-M   'P 1'
#
loop_
_entity.id
_entity.type
_entity.pdbx_description
1 polymer ?
#
loop_
_entity_poly.entity_id
_entity_poly.type
_entity_poly.pdbx_seq_one_letter_code
_entity_poly.pdbx_strand_id
1 'polypeptide(L)'
;MRLRWVLPSTIAITLLLFTVVIADGRQESPELVIDGSVAPDFAEVADAEWETFVASFPALESCLGRVTLVAEYTLDDRARYDSQSRTMTVRVPGPKVLLDRALVHELAHHIEFSCASQVEMRPVFLAALGRDGGEAWFEGAEWGLIPSEIFAEAVVENVLDERGRAHTGIGLVDQGAVDVVIRWANGG
;
A
#
# COMPACT_ATOMS: atom_id res chain seq x y z
N MET A 1 32.33 -44.43 66.34
CA MET A 1 32.97 -44.39 65.00
C MET A 1 31.92 -43.86 64.01
N ARG A 2 32.31 -42.97 63.09
CA ARG A 2 31.50 -41.87 62.53
C ARG A 2 30.27 -42.31 61.69
N LEU A 3 29.09 -41.76 62.01
CA LEU A 3 27.88 -41.81 61.18
C LEU A 3 28.00 -40.75 60.07
N ARG A 4 27.88 -41.16 58.79
CA ARG A 4 27.91 -40.28 57.61
C ARG A 4 26.52 -39.66 57.44
N TRP A 5 26.44 -38.33 57.48
CA TRP A 5 25.25 -37.58 57.09
C TRP A 5 25.30 -37.30 55.59
N VAL A 6 24.25 -37.69 54.87
CA VAL A 6 24.02 -37.34 53.47
C VAL A 6 23.08 -36.13 53.47
N LEU A 7 23.53 -35.01 52.92
CA LEU A 7 22.69 -33.85 52.65
C LEU A 7 21.93 -34.09 51.33
N PRO A 8 20.60 -33.93 51.27
CA PRO A 8 19.89 -33.91 49.99
C PRO A 8 20.05 -32.53 49.34
N SER A 9 20.55 -32.52 48.11
CA SER A 9 20.60 -31.34 47.25
C SER A 9 19.19 -30.92 46.85
N THR A 10 18.71 -29.78 47.34
CA THR A 10 17.51 -29.12 46.84
C THR A 10 17.83 -28.41 45.52
N ILE A 11 17.29 -28.92 44.42
CA ILE A 11 17.32 -28.27 43.11
C ILE A 11 16.25 -27.17 43.13
N ALA A 12 16.68 -25.90 43.12
CA ALA A 12 15.78 -24.76 42.92
C ALA A 12 15.46 -24.64 41.42
N ILE A 13 14.23 -24.95 41.04
CA ILE A 13 13.72 -24.72 39.68
C ILE A 13 13.27 -23.25 39.61
N THR A 14 14.07 -22.41 38.97
CA THR A 14 13.69 -21.02 38.67
C THR A 14 12.75 -21.02 37.46
N LEU A 15 11.46 -20.85 37.68
CA LEU A 15 10.49 -20.58 36.61
C LEU A 15 10.77 -19.18 36.04
N LEU A 16 11.36 -19.11 34.85
CA LEU A 16 11.40 -17.89 34.04
C LEU A 16 10.01 -17.68 33.43
N LEU A 17 9.23 -16.77 34.00
CA LEU A 17 8.03 -16.24 33.36
C LEU A 17 8.48 -15.33 32.21
N PHE A 18 8.43 -15.84 30.98
CA PHE A 18 8.42 -14.99 29.80
C PHE A 18 7.05 -14.30 29.73
N THR A 19 6.99 -13.05 30.18
CA THR A 19 5.94 -12.13 29.75
C THR A 19 6.08 -11.95 28.25
N VAL A 20 5.23 -12.63 27.49
CA VAL A 20 4.96 -12.26 26.10
C VAL A 20 4.32 -10.87 26.17
N VAL A 21 5.10 -9.84 25.85
CA VAL A 21 4.56 -8.53 25.52
C VAL A 21 3.88 -8.73 24.17
N ILE A 22 2.58 -9.01 24.18
CA ILE A 22 1.76 -8.74 23.00
C ILE A 22 1.77 -7.23 22.91
N ALA A 23 2.56 -6.69 21.98
CA ALA A 23 2.42 -5.32 21.59
C ALA A 23 0.96 -5.16 21.18
N ASP A 24 0.17 -4.51 22.03
CA ASP A 24 -1.19 -4.10 21.72
C ASP A 24 -1.04 -3.01 20.66
N GLY A 25 -0.82 -3.46 19.42
CA GLY A 25 -0.71 -2.62 18.25
C GLY A 25 -2.07 -2.00 18.04
N ARG A 26 -2.34 -0.89 18.72
CA ARG A 26 -3.42 0.00 18.34
C ARG A 26 -3.19 0.32 16.87
N GLN A 27 -4.02 -0.28 16.04
CA GLN A 27 -4.04 -0.06 14.62
C GLN A 27 -4.35 1.42 14.41
N GLU A 28 -3.36 2.19 13.96
CA GLU A 28 -3.57 3.60 13.65
C GLU A 28 -4.57 3.65 12.50
N SER A 29 -5.64 4.44 12.67
CA SER A 29 -6.56 4.73 11.57
C SER A 29 -5.78 5.25 10.36
N PRO A 30 -6.22 4.94 9.13
CA PRO A 30 -5.61 5.51 7.94
C PRO A 30 -5.49 7.03 8.07
N GLU A 31 -4.32 7.58 7.73
CA GLU A 31 -4.07 9.02 7.81
C GLU A 31 -3.31 9.52 6.58
N LEU A 32 -3.85 10.55 5.92
CA LEU A 32 -3.11 11.38 4.98
C LEU A 32 -2.53 12.60 5.73
N VAL A 33 -1.21 12.73 5.73
CA VAL A 33 -0.51 13.91 6.23
C VAL A 33 -0.18 14.83 5.05
N ILE A 34 -0.68 16.05 5.08
CA ILE A 34 -0.41 17.05 4.04
C ILE A 34 0.75 17.93 4.50
N ASP A 35 1.86 17.91 3.77
CA ASP A 35 3.03 18.74 4.04
C ASP A 35 2.78 20.22 3.73
N GLY A 36 3.54 21.11 4.37
CA GLY A 36 3.43 22.56 4.17
C GLY A 36 3.79 23.06 2.77
N SER A 37 4.38 22.21 1.92
CA SER A 37 4.59 22.48 0.49
C SER A 37 3.29 22.48 -0.33
N VAL A 38 2.23 21.83 0.15
CA VAL A 38 0.97 21.66 -0.59
C VAL A 38 0.10 22.90 -0.45
N ALA A 39 -0.29 23.50 -1.58
CA ALA A 39 -1.19 24.65 -1.59
C ALA A 39 -2.60 24.27 -1.11
N PRO A 40 -3.36 25.19 -0.47
CA PRO A 40 -4.66 24.86 0.13
C PRO A 40 -5.70 24.28 -0.82
N ASP A 41 -5.72 24.74 -2.08
CA ASP A 41 -6.61 24.23 -3.11
C ASP A 41 -6.27 22.79 -3.53
N PHE A 42 -4.98 22.44 -3.57
CA PHE A 42 -4.56 21.07 -3.81
C PHE A 42 -4.75 20.19 -2.58
N ALA A 43 -4.61 20.74 -1.37
CA ALA A 43 -4.89 20.02 -0.12
C ALA A 43 -6.36 19.57 -0.04
N GLU A 44 -7.32 20.43 -0.40
CA GLU A 44 -8.75 20.08 -0.45
C GLU A 44 -9.03 18.93 -1.43
N VAL A 45 -8.35 18.92 -2.59
CA VAL A 45 -8.45 17.81 -3.54
C VAL A 45 -7.87 16.54 -2.92
N ALA A 46 -6.68 16.61 -2.31
CA ALA A 46 -6.02 15.46 -1.73
C ALA A 46 -6.83 14.80 -0.59
N ASP A 47 -7.45 15.61 0.28
CA ASP A 47 -8.32 15.11 1.35
C ASP A 47 -9.53 14.36 0.80
N ALA A 48 -10.20 14.92 -0.22
CA ALA A 48 -11.36 14.28 -0.85
C ALA A 48 -11.01 12.96 -1.55
N GLU A 49 -9.88 12.92 -2.26
CA GLU A 49 -9.41 11.69 -2.91
C GLU A 49 -8.95 10.64 -1.89
N TRP A 50 -8.36 11.06 -0.77
CA TRP A 50 -8.00 10.15 0.33
C TRP A 50 -9.23 9.47 0.94
N GLU A 51 -10.29 10.22 1.24
CA GLU A 51 -11.54 9.64 1.75
C GLU A 51 -12.14 8.63 0.77
N THR A 52 -12.18 8.98 -0.52
CA THR A 52 -12.68 8.10 -1.59
C THR A 52 -11.82 6.85 -1.73
N PHE A 53 -10.50 6.98 -1.65
CA PHE A 53 -9.56 5.89 -1.69
C PHE A 53 -9.78 4.93 -0.52
N VAL A 54 -9.78 5.41 0.72
CA VAL A 54 -9.99 4.57 1.91
C VAL A 54 -11.33 3.84 1.83
N ALA A 55 -12.40 4.53 1.43
CA ALA A 55 -13.73 3.94 1.27
C ALA A 55 -13.77 2.83 0.19
N SER A 56 -12.88 2.90 -0.80
CA SER A 56 -12.78 1.91 -1.88
C SER A 56 -12.08 0.62 -1.46
N PHE A 57 -11.40 0.59 -0.31
CA PHE A 57 -10.66 -0.57 0.20
C PHE A 57 -11.05 -0.96 1.64
N PRO A 58 -12.34 -1.28 1.90
CA PRO A 58 -12.84 -1.51 3.25
C PRO A 58 -12.17 -2.68 3.99
N ALA A 59 -11.73 -3.73 3.27
CA ALA A 59 -11.04 -4.86 3.91
C ALA A 59 -9.58 -4.56 4.27
N LEU A 60 -9.02 -3.48 3.73
CA LEU A 60 -7.61 -3.12 3.85
C LEU A 60 -7.39 -1.88 4.71
N GLU A 61 -8.46 -1.22 5.17
CA GLU A 61 -8.42 -0.03 6.02
C GLU A 61 -7.41 -0.19 7.18
N SER A 62 -7.43 -1.36 7.82
CA SER A 62 -6.58 -1.65 8.97
C SER A 62 -5.08 -1.65 8.66
N CYS A 63 -4.65 -1.92 7.41
CA CYS A 63 -3.25 -1.99 7.04
C CYS A 63 -2.71 -0.73 6.34
N LEU A 64 -3.56 0.22 5.92
CA LEU A 64 -3.12 1.43 5.21
C LEU A 64 -2.13 2.25 6.05
N GLY A 65 -2.50 2.58 7.29
CA GLY A 65 -1.68 3.44 8.14
C GLY A 65 -1.50 4.85 7.57
N ARG A 66 -0.35 5.46 7.86
CA ARG A 66 -0.03 6.85 7.48
C ARG A 66 0.72 6.93 6.14
N VAL A 67 0.34 7.91 5.33
CA VAL A 67 1.07 8.39 4.14
C VAL A 67 1.22 9.92 4.17
N THR A 68 2.31 10.46 3.62
CA THR A 68 2.53 11.91 3.51
C THR A 68 2.47 12.38 2.06
N LEU A 69 1.73 13.46 1.79
CA LEU A 69 1.73 14.15 0.50
C LEU A 69 2.67 15.36 0.54
N VAL A 70 3.54 15.45 -0.45
CA VAL A 70 4.45 16.58 -0.72
C VAL A 70 4.20 17.10 -2.13
N ALA A 71 4.27 18.41 -2.31
CA ALA A 71 4.19 19.05 -3.63
C ALA A 71 5.58 19.52 -4.09
N GLU A 72 5.94 19.28 -5.36
CA GLU A 72 7.22 19.67 -5.94
C GLU A 72 7.03 20.28 -7.34
N TYR A 73 7.85 21.25 -7.72
CA TYR A 73 7.74 21.93 -9.02
C TYR A 73 8.61 21.29 -10.12
N THR A 74 9.69 20.62 -9.70
CA THR A 74 10.78 20.21 -10.59
C THR A 74 10.89 18.70 -10.79
N LEU A 75 9.85 17.94 -10.42
CA LEU A 75 9.81 16.51 -10.65
C LEU A 75 9.82 16.20 -12.16
N ASP A 76 10.67 15.26 -12.59
CA ASP A 76 10.73 14.84 -14.00
C ASP A 76 9.41 14.18 -14.42
N ASP A 77 8.88 13.31 -13.55
CA ASP A 77 7.57 12.66 -13.69
C ASP A 77 6.43 13.48 -13.08
N ARG A 78 5.20 12.96 -13.21
CA ARG A 78 4.00 13.59 -12.63
C ARG A 78 3.91 13.41 -11.13
N ALA A 79 4.33 12.26 -10.64
CA ALA A 79 4.40 11.94 -9.23
C ALA A 79 5.37 10.79 -8.99
N ARG A 80 5.64 10.50 -7.71
CA ARG A 80 6.37 9.31 -7.27
C ARG A 80 5.98 8.94 -5.84
N TYR A 81 6.11 7.67 -5.51
CA TYR A 81 5.99 7.15 -4.15
C TYR A 81 7.34 6.64 -3.64
N ASP A 82 7.70 7.03 -2.41
CA ASP A 82 8.83 6.48 -1.65
C ASP A 82 8.28 5.60 -0.52
N SER A 83 8.51 4.28 -0.61
CA SER A 83 8.03 3.31 0.37
C SER A 83 8.78 3.32 1.69
N GLN A 84 10.01 3.84 1.73
CA GLN A 84 10.79 3.93 2.97
C GLN A 84 10.27 5.05 3.86
N SER A 85 9.95 6.21 3.28
CA SER A 85 9.40 7.35 4.01
C SER A 85 7.87 7.42 3.99
N ARG A 86 7.21 6.57 3.20
CA ARG A 86 5.75 6.61 2.93
C ARG A 86 5.32 7.98 2.45
N THR A 87 6.04 8.49 1.46
CA THR A 87 5.84 9.84 0.93
C THR A 87 5.45 9.78 -0.54
N MET A 88 4.32 10.37 -0.87
CA MET A 88 3.91 10.68 -2.22
C MET A 88 4.39 12.09 -2.55
N THR A 89 5.17 12.24 -3.62
CA THR A 89 5.54 13.56 -4.14
C THR A 89 4.78 13.78 -5.45
N VAL A 90 3.96 14.83 -5.53
CA VAL A 90 3.20 15.17 -6.74
C VAL A 90 3.73 16.45 -7.36
N ARG A 91 3.89 16.44 -8.68
CA ARG A 91 4.33 17.62 -9.42
C ARG A 91 3.22 18.65 -9.52
N VAL A 92 3.53 19.89 -9.15
CA VAL A 92 2.62 21.04 -9.24
C VAL A 92 3.24 22.20 -10.05
N PRO A 93 2.42 23.08 -10.66
CA PRO A 93 0.97 22.95 -10.80
C PRO A 93 0.58 21.89 -11.84
N GLY A 94 -0.64 21.38 -11.74
CA GLY A 94 -1.23 20.46 -12.71
C GLY A 94 -2.73 20.68 -12.88
N PRO A 95 -3.34 20.31 -14.02
CA PRO A 95 -4.79 20.23 -14.15
C PRO A 95 -5.38 19.25 -13.13
N LYS A 96 -6.55 19.56 -12.54
CA LYS A 96 -7.21 18.72 -11.52
C LYS A 96 -7.24 17.23 -11.91
N VAL A 97 -7.72 16.90 -13.11
CA VAL A 97 -7.80 15.50 -13.58
C VAL A 97 -6.45 14.76 -13.56
N LEU A 98 -5.34 15.47 -13.79
CA LEU A 98 -4.01 14.86 -13.72
C LEU A 98 -3.50 14.73 -12.29
N LEU A 99 -3.89 15.65 -11.40
CA LEU A 99 -3.59 15.58 -9.98
C LEU A 99 -4.37 14.45 -9.29
N ASP A 100 -5.67 14.32 -9.57
CA ASP A 100 -6.52 13.25 -9.04
C ASP A 100 -5.94 11.88 -9.38
N ARG A 101 -5.62 11.68 -10.66
CA ARG A 101 -5.01 10.43 -11.14
C ARG A 101 -3.63 10.18 -10.55
N ALA A 102 -2.80 11.21 -10.44
CA ALA A 102 -1.47 11.07 -9.83
C ALA A 102 -1.58 10.68 -8.35
N LEU A 103 -2.49 11.30 -7.59
CA LEU A 103 -2.74 10.97 -6.20
C LEU A 103 -3.17 9.51 -6.05
N VAL A 104 -4.20 9.09 -6.78
CA VAL A 104 -4.71 7.72 -6.67
C VAL A 104 -3.69 6.68 -7.14
N HIS A 105 -2.92 6.99 -8.18
CA HIS A 105 -1.83 6.13 -8.64
C HIS A 105 -0.78 5.92 -7.54
N GLU A 106 -0.26 7.00 -6.92
CA GLU A 106 0.74 6.84 -5.87
C GLU A 106 0.16 6.23 -4.58
N LEU A 107 -1.13 6.43 -4.30
CA LEU A 107 -1.84 5.73 -3.22
C LEU A 107 -1.94 4.22 -3.48
N ALA A 108 -2.02 3.79 -4.74
CA ALA A 108 -1.96 2.38 -5.10
C ALA A 108 -0.61 1.76 -4.68
N HIS A 109 0.49 2.47 -4.94
CA HIS A 109 1.80 2.05 -4.43
C HIS A 109 1.85 2.08 -2.91
N HIS A 110 1.20 3.05 -2.25
CA HIS A 110 1.11 3.04 -0.80
C HIS A 110 0.45 1.76 -0.25
N ILE A 111 -0.74 1.40 -0.74
CA ILE A 111 -1.43 0.17 -0.28
C ILE A 111 -0.64 -1.09 -0.61
N GLU A 112 0.10 -1.10 -1.72
CA GLU A 112 0.97 -2.19 -2.13
C GLU A 112 2.08 -2.50 -1.12
N PHE A 113 2.68 -1.47 -0.52
CA PHE A 113 3.72 -1.62 0.50
C PHE A 113 3.17 -1.73 1.92
N SER A 114 1.98 -1.18 2.18
CA SER A 114 1.38 -1.14 3.51
C SER A 114 0.63 -2.45 3.85
N CYS A 115 -0.01 -3.08 2.87
CA CYS A 115 -0.88 -4.23 3.10
C CYS A 115 -0.22 -5.54 2.64
N ALA A 116 0.22 -6.36 3.61
CA ALA A 116 0.92 -7.62 3.34
C ALA A 116 0.11 -8.63 2.48
N SER A 117 -1.22 -8.58 2.55
CA SER A 117 -2.12 -9.40 1.72
C SER A 117 -1.98 -9.11 0.22
N GLN A 118 -1.39 -7.96 -0.15
CA GLN A 118 -1.13 -7.63 -1.54
C GLN A 118 -0.23 -8.67 -2.22
N VAL A 119 0.73 -9.26 -1.50
CA VAL A 119 1.62 -10.31 -2.03
C VAL A 119 0.84 -11.54 -2.50
N GLU A 120 -0.22 -11.91 -1.78
CA GLU A 120 -1.07 -13.06 -2.12
C GLU A 120 -1.97 -12.77 -3.33
N MET A 121 -2.32 -11.50 -3.54
CA MET A 121 -3.13 -11.05 -4.68
C MET A 121 -2.35 -11.02 -6.01
N ARG A 122 -1.04 -10.70 -5.97
CA ARG A 122 -0.17 -10.61 -7.17
C ARG A 122 -0.32 -11.75 -8.19
N PRO A 123 -0.20 -13.04 -7.82
CA PRO A 123 -0.33 -14.13 -8.80
C PRO A 123 -1.73 -14.19 -9.43
N VAL A 124 -2.79 -13.82 -8.70
CA VAL A 124 -4.16 -13.77 -9.22
C VAL A 124 -4.32 -12.62 -10.22
N PHE A 125 -3.73 -11.46 -9.92
CA PHE A 125 -3.72 -10.30 -10.81
C PHE A 125 -2.92 -10.57 -12.09
N LEU A 126 -1.74 -11.16 -11.97
CA LEU A 126 -0.92 -11.58 -13.13
C LEU A 126 -1.67 -12.59 -13.99
N ALA A 127 -2.34 -13.57 -13.39
CA ALA A 127 -3.16 -14.53 -14.13
C ALA A 127 -4.31 -13.84 -14.91
N ALA A 128 -4.94 -12.81 -14.31
CA ALA A 128 -5.97 -12.01 -14.99
C ALA A 128 -5.41 -11.23 -16.20
N LEU A 129 -4.13 -10.84 -16.15
CA LEU A 129 -3.41 -10.25 -17.29
C LEU A 129 -2.91 -11.29 -18.30
N GLY A 130 -3.17 -12.58 -18.09
CA GLY A 130 -2.64 -13.67 -18.92
C GLY A 130 -1.12 -13.87 -18.78
N ARG A 131 -0.54 -13.43 -17.65
CA ARG A 131 0.89 -13.50 -17.34
C ARG A 131 1.24 -14.63 -16.39
N ASP A 132 2.52 -14.94 -16.28
CA ASP A 132 3.03 -15.93 -15.34
C ASP A 132 2.89 -15.41 -13.89
N GLY A 133 2.38 -16.25 -12.98
CA GLY A 133 2.15 -15.85 -11.59
C GLY A 133 3.42 -15.58 -10.78
N GLY A 134 4.59 -15.99 -11.26
CA GLY A 134 5.90 -15.72 -10.69
C GLY A 134 6.67 -14.59 -11.38
N GLU A 135 6.04 -13.86 -12.31
CA GLU A 135 6.64 -12.72 -12.98
C GLU A 135 7.09 -11.65 -11.98
N ALA A 136 8.23 -11.01 -12.26
CA ALA A 136 8.79 -9.99 -11.40
C ALA A 136 7.84 -8.78 -11.31
N TRP A 137 7.34 -8.53 -10.11
CA TRP A 137 6.27 -7.56 -9.87
C TRP A 137 6.67 -6.10 -10.15
N PHE A 138 7.93 -5.76 -9.90
CA PHE A 138 8.48 -4.40 -10.02
C PHE A 138 9.36 -4.22 -11.27
N GLU A 139 9.41 -5.21 -12.15
CA GLU A 139 10.29 -5.19 -13.31
C GLU A 139 9.49 -5.32 -14.61
N GLY A 140 10.02 -4.75 -15.68
CA GLY A 140 9.41 -4.76 -17.00
C GLY A 140 10.30 -4.06 -18.02
N ALA A 141 10.18 -4.42 -19.29
CA ALA A 141 10.97 -3.81 -20.36
C ALA A 141 10.59 -2.34 -20.62
N GLU A 142 9.34 -2.00 -20.36
CA GLU A 142 8.76 -0.66 -20.50
C GLU A 142 7.82 -0.42 -19.31
N TRP A 143 7.61 0.84 -18.93
CA TRP A 143 6.79 1.22 -17.77
C TRP A 143 5.41 0.55 -17.78
N GLY A 144 4.70 0.59 -18.92
CA GLY A 144 3.38 -0.01 -19.05
C GLY A 144 3.36 -1.53 -19.12
N LEU A 145 4.52 -2.17 -19.03
CA LEU A 145 4.66 -3.61 -18.88
C LEU A 145 5.03 -4.03 -17.45
N ILE A 146 5.30 -3.09 -16.53
CA ILE A 146 5.60 -3.40 -15.13
C ILE A 146 4.29 -3.76 -14.40
N PRO A 147 4.18 -4.95 -13.77
CA PRO A 147 2.96 -5.36 -13.08
C PRO A 147 2.46 -4.40 -12.00
N SER A 148 3.36 -3.86 -11.18
CA SER A 148 3.06 -2.85 -10.15
C SER A 148 2.41 -1.59 -10.75
N GLU A 149 2.87 -1.14 -11.93
CA GLU A 149 2.31 0.04 -12.61
C GLU A 149 0.93 -0.24 -13.22
N ILE A 150 0.73 -1.44 -13.79
CA ILE A 150 -0.58 -1.88 -14.28
C ILE A 150 -1.57 -2.00 -13.11
N PHE A 151 -1.11 -2.50 -11.97
CA PHE A 151 -1.89 -2.54 -10.73
C PHE A 151 -2.29 -1.13 -10.27
N ALA A 152 -1.36 -0.17 -10.29
CA ALA A 152 -1.67 1.21 -9.93
C ALA A 152 -2.74 1.84 -10.84
N GLU A 153 -2.68 1.62 -12.16
CA GLU A 153 -3.73 2.07 -13.07
C GLU A 153 -5.06 1.31 -12.88
N ALA A 154 -5.04 0.03 -12.51
CA ALA A 154 -6.25 -0.72 -12.16
C ALA A 154 -6.94 -0.15 -10.90
N VAL A 155 -6.15 0.30 -9.92
CA VAL A 155 -6.64 1.01 -8.73
C VAL A 155 -7.24 2.36 -9.13
N VAL A 156 -6.61 3.10 -10.05
CA VAL A 156 -7.16 4.34 -10.61
C VAL A 156 -8.53 4.11 -11.23
N GLU A 157 -8.71 3.06 -12.05
CA GLU A 157 -10.03 2.73 -12.61
C GLU A 157 -11.09 2.43 -11.54
N ASN A 158 -10.71 1.74 -10.47
CA ASN A 158 -11.61 1.41 -9.36
C ASN A 158 -12.05 2.65 -8.57
N VAL A 159 -11.10 3.48 -8.15
CA VAL A 159 -11.36 4.59 -7.22
C VAL A 159 -12.01 5.78 -7.92
N LEU A 160 -11.57 6.11 -9.14
CA LEU A 160 -12.06 7.28 -9.88
C LEU A 160 -13.25 6.96 -10.80
N ASP A 161 -13.79 5.74 -10.75
CA ASP A 161 -14.85 5.25 -11.64
C ASP A 161 -14.53 5.48 -13.14
N GLU A 162 -13.27 5.19 -13.50
CA GLU A 162 -12.73 5.44 -14.84
C GLU A 162 -12.67 4.18 -15.71
N ARG A 163 -13.49 3.17 -15.40
CA ARG A 163 -13.51 1.88 -16.10
C ARG A 163 -13.53 2.05 -17.63
N GLY A 164 -12.58 1.38 -18.28
CA GLY A 164 -12.48 1.36 -19.75
C GLY A 164 -11.92 2.64 -20.38
N ARG A 165 -11.29 3.52 -19.61
CA ARG A 165 -10.49 4.64 -20.14
C ARG A 165 -9.07 4.18 -20.44
N ALA A 166 -8.49 4.74 -21.50
CA ALA A 166 -7.09 4.46 -21.85
C ALA A 166 -6.14 5.26 -20.94
N HIS A 167 -5.16 4.58 -20.38
CA HIS A 167 -4.13 5.14 -19.51
C HIS A 167 -2.85 5.39 -20.31
N THR A 168 -2.15 6.47 -19.98
CA THR A 168 -0.92 6.83 -20.70
C THR A 168 0.15 5.78 -20.46
N GLY A 169 0.73 5.21 -21.51
CA GLY A 169 1.82 4.24 -21.41
C GLY A 169 1.36 2.78 -21.23
N ILE A 170 0.12 2.53 -20.77
CA ILE A 170 -0.46 1.19 -20.60
C ILE A 170 -1.55 0.88 -21.66
N GLY A 171 -2.33 1.89 -22.07
CA GLY A 171 -3.53 1.65 -22.87
C GLY A 171 -4.72 1.27 -21.97
N LEU A 172 -5.57 0.35 -22.41
CA LEU A 172 -6.69 -0.13 -21.58
C LEU A 172 -6.18 -1.16 -20.56
N VAL A 173 -6.56 -1.00 -19.30
CA VAL A 173 -6.34 -2.04 -18.30
C VAL A 173 -7.38 -3.15 -18.51
N ASP A 174 -6.93 -4.41 -18.45
CA ASP A 174 -7.83 -5.56 -18.57
C ASP A 174 -8.86 -5.53 -17.43
N GLN A 175 -10.15 -5.65 -17.77
CA GLN A 175 -11.22 -5.55 -16.80
C GLN A 175 -11.22 -6.72 -15.79
N GLY A 176 -10.68 -7.88 -16.18
CA GLY A 176 -10.44 -8.97 -15.24
C GLY A 176 -9.42 -8.60 -14.16
N ALA A 177 -8.41 -7.80 -14.50
CA ALA A 177 -7.43 -7.30 -13.53
C ALA A 177 -8.04 -6.27 -12.57
N VAL A 178 -8.90 -5.37 -13.09
CA VAL A 178 -9.69 -4.43 -12.24
C VAL A 178 -10.61 -5.19 -11.28
N ASP A 179 -11.27 -6.26 -11.75
CA ASP A 179 -12.15 -7.07 -10.92
C ASP A 179 -11.37 -7.83 -9.81
N VAL A 180 -10.10 -8.16 -10.03
CA VAL A 180 -9.21 -8.71 -8.97
C VAL A 180 -8.95 -7.65 -7.90
N VAL A 181 -8.62 -6.41 -8.29
CA VAL A 181 -8.42 -5.30 -7.34
C VAL A 181 -9.66 -5.10 -6.48
N ILE A 182 -10.85 -5.09 -7.09
CA ILE A 182 -12.12 -4.92 -6.37
C ILE A 182 -12.39 -6.06 -5.40
N ARG A 183 -12.13 -7.30 -5.81
CA ARG A 183 -12.33 -8.45 -4.93
C ARG A 183 -11.40 -8.37 -3.71
N TRP A 184 -10.12 -8.08 -3.95
CA TRP A 184 -9.12 -7.93 -2.91
C TRP A 184 -9.47 -6.77 -1.95
N ALA A 185 -9.93 -5.65 -2.48
CA ALA A 185 -10.41 -4.50 -1.72
C ALA A 185 -11.55 -4.83 -0.73
N ASN A 186 -12.34 -5.86 -1.07
CA ASN A 186 -13.45 -6.37 -0.27
C ASN A 186 -13.10 -7.64 0.53
N GLY A 187 -11.82 -8.04 0.57
CA GLY A 187 -11.30 -9.12 1.42
C GLY A 187 -11.45 -10.53 0.85
N GLY A 188 -11.61 -10.68 -0.46
CA GLY A 188 -11.74 -11.98 -1.15
C GLY A 188 -10.70 -12.23 -2.23
#